data_AF-I3ZA31-F1
#
_entry.id   AF-I3ZA31-F1
#
_cell.length_a   1.000
_cell.length_b   1.000
_cell.length_c   1.000
_cell.angle_alpha   90.00
_cell.angle_beta   90.00
_cell.angle_gamma   90.00
#
_symmetry.space_group_name_H-M   'P 1'
#
loop_
_entity.id
_entity.type
_entity.pdbx_description
1 polymer ?
#
loop_
_entity_poly.entity_id
_entity_poly.type
_entity_poly.pdbx_seq_one_letter_code
_entity_poly.pdbx_strand_id
1 'polypeptide(L)'
;MKLFFIFIIFQFYSINDDLLYGKWKLYRSESFENILTSKNFQLQDEAQQQALAETFSKIIDGYFYDFKKDTAVFTDFKNYEIIELKGLWWTDGDTLIIGQINKISVQKYLITELNKSELHLKMINPRDGLVFKSRMMFKRED
;
A
#
# COMPACT_ATOMS: atom_id res chain seq x y z
N MET A 1 -49.94 -15.68 -3.21
CA MET A 1 -48.50 -15.82 -3.53
C MET A 1 -47.81 -14.50 -3.20
N LYS A 2 -47.13 -14.40 -2.05
CA LYS A 2 -46.45 -13.16 -1.63
C LYS A 2 -45.04 -13.18 -2.21
N LEU A 3 -44.76 -12.35 -3.21
CA LEU A 3 -43.40 -12.11 -3.68
C LEU A 3 -42.64 -11.36 -2.58
N PHE A 4 -41.64 -12.01 -1.99
CA PHE A 4 -40.63 -11.35 -1.16
C PHE A 4 -39.65 -10.66 -2.11
N PHE A 5 -39.78 -9.35 -2.27
CA PHE A 5 -38.75 -8.52 -2.89
C PHE A 5 -37.61 -8.37 -1.86
N ILE A 6 -36.59 -9.22 -1.98
CA ILE A 6 -35.33 -9.03 -1.24
C ILE A 6 -34.61 -7.88 -1.95
N PHE A 7 -34.78 -6.67 -1.42
CA PHE A 7 -34.02 -5.49 -1.79
C PHE A 7 -32.61 -5.67 -1.23
N ILE A 8 -31.70 -6.27 -2.00
CA ILE A 8 -30.27 -6.25 -1.67
C ILE A 8 -29.82 -4.80 -1.85
N ILE A 9 -29.70 -4.09 -0.74
CA ILE A 9 -29.09 -2.77 -0.70
C ILE A 9 -27.59 -2.98 -0.98
N PHE A 10 -27.22 -2.91 -2.25
CA PHE A 10 -25.83 -2.67 -2.65
C PHE A 10 -25.48 -1.26 -2.20
N GLN A 11 -24.97 -1.11 -0.98
CA GLN A 11 -24.34 0.14 -0.58
C GLN A 11 -23.03 0.24 -1.34
N PHE A 12 -23.05 1.00 -2.44
CA PHE A 12 -21.85 1.55 -3.04
C PHE A 12 -21.24 2.52 -2.02
N TYR A 13 -20.43 1.99 -1.11
CA TYR A 13 -19.51 2.79 -0.32
C TYR A 13 -18.48 3.34 -1.29
N SER A 14 -18.75 4.52 -1.86
CA SER A 14 -17.71 5.32 -2.48
C SER A 14 -16.70 5.64 -1.39
N ILE A 15 -15.44 5.26 -1.61
CA ILE A 15 -14.36 5.71 -0.73
C ILE A 15 -14.37 7.24 -0.77
N ASN A 16 -14.33 7.86 0.40
CA ASN A 16 -14.11 9.29 0.51
C ASN A 16 -12.61 9.52 0.31
N ASP A 17 -12.20 9.78 -0.93
CA ASP A 17 -10.83 10.02 -1.34
C ASP A 17 -10.23 11.28 -0.72
N ASP A 18 -11.05 12.22 -0.22
CA ASP A 18 -10.57 13.35 0.57
C ASP A 18 -9.78 12.91 1.82
N LEU A 19 -10.06 11.70 2.34
CA LEU A 19 -9.32 11.16 3.47
C LEU A 19 -7.89 10.74 3.09
N LEU A 20 -7.58 10.53 1.81
CA LEU A 20 -6.23 10.20 1.37
C LEU A 20 -5.28 11.39 1.43
N TYR A 21 -5.77 12.64 1.40
CA TYR A 21 -4.89 13.80 1.42
C TYR A 21 -3.98 13.84 2.65
N GLY A 22 -2.74 14.27 2.43
CA GLY A 22 -1.70 14.37 3.44
C GLY A 22 -0.67 13.24 3.37
N LYS A 23 0.20 13.21 4.38
CA LYS A 23 1.35 12.31 4.44
C LYS A 23 1.02 11.03 5.22
N TRP A 24 1.39 9.91 4.64
CA TRP A 24 1.14 8.55 5.10
C TRP A 24 2.46 7.81 5.20
N LYS A 25 2.89 7.54 6.43
CA LYS A 25 4.13 6.84 6.72
C LYS A 25 3.89 5.34 6.88
N LEU A 26 4.66 4.52 6.17
CA LEU A 26 4.62 3.08 6.37
C LEU A 26 5.10 2.78 7.79
N TYR A 27 4.29 2.05 8.57
CA TYR A 27 4.72 1.60 9.90
C TYR A 27 4.72 0.08 10.03
N ARG A 28 4.03 -0.62 9.11
CA ARG A 28 3.91 -2.08 9.16
C ARG A 28 3.69 -2.69 7.77
N SER A 29 4.28 -3.87 7.55
CA SER A 29 4.13 -4.65 6.31
C SER A 29 3.99 -6.13 6.65
N GLU A 30 2.82 -6.71 6.38
CA GLU A 30 2.59 -8.14 6.61
C GLU A 30 3.52 -9.01 5.75
N SER A 31 3.94 -8.53 4.58
CA SER A 31 4.94 -9.24 3.77
C SER A 31 6.29 -9.35 4.48
N PHE A 32 6.74 -8.29 5.15
CA PHE A 32 8.00 -8.31 5.90
C PHE A 32 7.89 -9.24 7.10
N GLU A 33 6.80 -9.16 7.86
CA GLU A 33 6.53 -10.06 8.98
C GLU A 33 6.50 -11.53 8.56
N ASN A 34 5.81 -11.83 7.46
CA ASN A 34 5.72 -13.18 6.91
C ASN A 34 7.10 -13.72 6.48
N ILE A 35 7.97 -12.87 5.93
CA ILE A 35 9.34 -13.25 5.56
C ILE A 35 10.18 -13.52 6.80
N LEU A 36 10.19 -12.58 7.76
CA LEU A 36 10.98 -12.68 9.01
C LEU A 36 10.56 -13.87 9.88
N THR A 37 9.31 -14.32 9.79
CA THR A 37 8.80 -15.50 10.51
C THR A 37 8.85 -16.78 9.69
N SER A 38 9.30 -16.73 8.42
CA SER A 38 9.33 -17.90 7.54
C SER A 38 10.45 -18.88 7.92
N LYS A 39 10.20 -20.18 7.72
CA LYS A 39 11.23 -21.22 7.93
C LYS A 39 12.50 -20.96 7.12
N ASN A 40 12.35 -20.46 5.89
CA ASN A 40 13.50 -20.19 5.02
C ASN A 40 14.40 -19.10 5.59
N PHE A 41 13.82 -18.03 6.13
CA PHE A 41 14.58 -16.98 6.80
C PHE A 41 15.32 -17.50 8.04
N GLN A 42 14.64 -18.32 8.86
CA GLN A 42 15.21 -18.91 10.07
C GLN A 42 16.37 -19.89 9.81
N LEU A 43 16.50 -20.39 8.57
CA LEU A 43 17.60 -21.26 8.13
C LEU A 43 18.80 -20.50 7.56
N GLN A 44 18.70 -19.17 7.40
CA GLN A 44 19.83 -18.35 6.97
C GLN A 44 20.84 -18.14 8.09
N ASP A 45 22.09 -17.82 7.75
CA ASP A 45 23.09 -17.42 8.74
C ASP A 45 22.72 -16.06 9.40
N GLU A 46 23.27 -15.82 10.58
CA GLU A 46 22.96 -14.62 11.38
C GLU A 46 23.22 -13.31 10.62
N ALA A 47 24.28 -13.26 9.80
CA ALA A 47 24.63 -12.05 9.04
C ALA A 47 23.59 -11.76 7.95
N GLN A 48 23.09 -12.79 7.26
CA GLN A 48 22.00 -12.66 6.29
C GLN A 48 20.69 -12.25 6.96
N GLN A 49 20.37 -12.84 8.12
CA GLN A 49 19.17 -12.48 8.87
C GLN A 49 19.20 -11.01 9.29
N GLN A 50 20.33 -10.56 9.85
CA GLN A 50 20.54 -9.18 10.26
C GLN A 50 20.46 -8.22 9.07
N ALA A 51 21.15 -8.50 7.97
CA ALA A 51 21.15 -7.63 6.78
C ALA A 51 19.74 -7.45 6.19
N LEU A 52 18.93 -8.50 6.16
CA LEU A 52 17.55 -8.41 5.68
C LEU A 52 16.65 -7.65 6.65
N ALA A 53 16.80 -7.88 7.97
CA ALA A 53 16.04 -7.16 8.99
C ALA A 53 16.36 -5.65 8.96
N GLU A 54 17.64 -5.28 8.83
CA GLU A 54 18.08 -3.89 8.67
C GLU A 54 17.53 -3.26 7.38
N THR A 55 17.50 -4.03 6.29
CA THR A 55 16.89 -3.58 5.03
C THR A 55 15.40 -3.28 5.20
N PHE A 56 14.65 -4.17 5.87
CA PHE A 56 13.24 -3.95 6.13
C PHE A 56 12.99 -2.78 7.07
N SER A 57 13.82 -2.59 8.11
CA SER A 57 13.77 -1.41 8.97
C SER A 57 13.98 -0.15 8.14
N LYS A 58 15.03 -0.10 7.31
CA LYS A 58 15.31 1.03 6.42
C LYS A 58 14.15 1.36 5.50
N ILE A 59 13.46 0.34 4.97
CA ILE A 59 12.26 0.54 4.17
C ILE A 59 11.13 1.13 5.02
N ILE A 60 10.78 0.53 6.15
CA ILE A 60 9.71 1.05 7.03
C ILE A 60 10.00 2.51 7.43
N ASP A 61 11.21 2.79 7.88
CA ASP A 61 11.65 4.10 8.36
C ASP A 61 11.75 5.13 7.23
N GLY A 62 11.89 4.70 5.98
CA GLY A 62 12.01 5.55 4.80
C GLY A 62 10.73 5.74 4.00
N TYR A 63 9.81 4.77 4.04
CA TYR A 63 8.75 4.68 3.04
C TYR A 63 7.51 5.53 3.37
N PHE A 64 7.04 6.36 2.44
CA PHE A 64 5.83 7.18 2.60
C PHE A 64 5.12 7.50 1.27
N TYR A 65 3.87 7.96 1.41
CA TYR A 65 3.10 8.68 0.39
C TYR A 65 2.65 10.04 0.94
N ASP A 66 2.73 11.12 0.16
CA ASP A 66 2.17 12.43 0.45
C ASP A 66 1.24 12.82 -0.69
N PHE A 67 -0.07 12.64 -0.46
CA PHE A 67 -1.10 12.89 -1.45
C PHE A 67 -1.57 14.35 -1.37
N LYS A 68 -1.45 15.05 -2.49
CA LYS A 68 -2.01 16.40 -2.74
C LYS A 68 -3.04 16.28 -3.85
N LYS A 69 -3.79 17.34 -4.13
CA LYS A 69 -4.90 17.38 -5.12
C LYS A 69 -4.90 16.25 -6.18
N ASP A 70 -4.02 16.33 -7.17
CA ASP A 70 -3.87 15.37 -8.27
C ASP A 70 -2.45 14.79 -8.34
N THR A 71 -1.60 15.15 -7.38
CA THR A 71 -0.18 14.77 -7.36
C THR A 71 0.17 14.07 -6.06
N ALA A 72 1.08 13.11 -6.15
CA ALA A 72 1.65 12.44 -4.99
C ALA A 72 3.16 12.57 -5.01
N VAL A 73 3.74 12.83 -3.85
CA VAL A 73 5.17 12.58 -3.58
C VAL A 73 5.26 11.26 -2.84
N PHE A 74 6.11 10.35 -3.27
CA PHE A 74 6.19 9.02 -2.65
C PHE A 74 7.58 8.45 -2.79
N THR A 75 7.91 7.51 -1.93
CA THR A 75 9.23 6.87 -1.95
C THR A 75 9.21 5.51 -2.60
N ASP A 76 10.34 5.13 -3.17
CA ASP A 76 10.63 3.77 -3.62
C ASP A 76 11.96 3.31 -3.03
N PHE A 77 12.15 2.00 -2.91
CA PHE A 77 13.41 1.41 -2.47
C PHE A 77 14.12 0.79 -3.67
N LYS A 78 15.24 1.40 -4.07
CA LYS A 78 16.01 0.97 -5.24
C LYS A 78 17.50 1.12 -4.98
N ASN A 79 18.30 0.16 -5.45
CA ASN A 79 19.76 0.15 -5.28
C ASN A 79 20.19 0.35 -3.81
N TYR A 80 19.48 -0.29 -2.88
CA TYR A 80 19.71 -0.18 -1.42
C TYR A 80 19.44 1.21 -0.83
N GLU A 81 18.78 2.11 -1.55
CA GLU A 81 18.46 3.46 -1.09
C GLU A 81 16.97 3.77 -1.22
N ILE A 82 16.51 4.69 -0.38
CA ILE A 82 15.18 5.28 -0.45
C ILE A 82 15.28 6.50 -1.36
N ILE A 83 14.51 6.49 -2.44
CA ILE A 83 14.45 7.60 -3.39
C ILE A 83 13.05 8.21 -3.37
N GLU A 84 12.99 9.53 -3.48
CA GLU A 84 11.72 10.25 -3.61
C GLU A 84 11.32 10.39 -5.07
N LEU A 85 10.06 10.12 -5.35
CA LEU A 85 9.42 10.14 -6.66
C LEU A 85 8.20 11.04 -6.62
N LYS A 86 7.81 11.53 -7.80
CA LYS A 86 6.57 12.30 -7.99
C LYS A 86 5.69 11.64 -9.03
N GLY A 87 4.39 11.64 -8.76
CA GLY A 87 3.39 10.99 -9.58
C GLY A 87 2.07 11.74 -9.61
N LEU A 88 1.17 11.23 -10.44
CA LEU A 88 -0.25 11.51 -10.40
C LEU A 88 -0.94 10.36 -9.67
N TRP A 89 -2.04 10.64 -8.99
CA TRP A 89 -2.85 9.60 -8.36
C TRP A 89 -4.33 9.88 -8.55
N TRP A 90 -5.12 8.80 -8.48
CA TRP A 90 -6.56 8.85 -8.48
C TRP A 90 -7.11 7.55 -7.88
N THR A 91 -8.40 7.53 -7.57
CA THR A 91 -9.12 6.32 -7.14
C THR A 91 -10.16 5.90 -8.17
N ASP A 92 -10.33 4.59 -8.34
CA ASP A 92 -11.42 3.97 -9.08
C ASP A 92 -12.12 2.97 -8.16
N GLY A 93 -13.25 3.37 -7.60
CA GLY A 93 -13.92 2.61 -6.52
C GLY A 93 -13.02 2.47 -5.29
N ASP A 94 -12.66 1.23 -4.95
CA ASP A 94 -11.77 0.87 -3.85
C ASP A 94 -10.29 0.76 -4.26
N THR A 95 -9.97 1.08 -5.51
CA THR A 95 -8.63 0.94 -6.06
C THR A 95 -7.93 2.29 -6.10
N LEU A 96 -6.83 2.41 -5.36
CA LEU A 96 -5.86 3.51 -5.50
C LEU A 96 -4.92 3.24 -6.66
N ILE A 97 -4.74 4.22 -7.53
CA ILE A 97 -3.86 4.14 -8.68
C ILE A 97 -2.85 5.29 -8.61
N ILE A 98 -1.57 4.95 -8.72
CA ILE A 98 -0.45 5.90 -8.68
C ILE A 98 0.39 5.72 -9.96
N GLY A 99 0.44 6.75 -10.79
CA GLY A 99 1.27 6.82 -11.98
C GLY A 99 2.51 7.69 -11.74
N GLN A 100 3.70 7.19 -12.08
CA GLN A 100 4.93 7.99 -12.01
C GLN A 100 5.04 8.88 -13.25
N ILE A 101 5.33 10.18 -13.09
CA ILE A 101 5.32 11.18 -14.19
C ILE A 101 6.25 10.80 -15.37
N ASN A 102 7.30 10.02 -15.11
CA ASN A 102 8.29 9.60 -16.12
C ASN A 102 8.19 8.12 -16.52
N LYS A 103 7.08 7.43 -16.20
CA LYS A 103 6.87 6.03 -16.59
C LYS A 103 5.46 5.82 -17.13
N ILE A 104 5.34 4.93 -18.11
CA ILE A 104 4.06 4.52 -18.70
C ILE A 104 3.27 3.60 -17.73
N SER A 105 3.96 2.92 -16.82
CA SER A 105 3.36 1.99 -15.87
C SER A 105 2.73 2.70 -14.67
N VAL A 106 1.56 2.24 -14.26
CA VAL A 106 0.91 2.61 -13.00
C VAL A 106 1.06 1.50 -11.97
N GLN A 107 1.08 1.88 -10.71
CA GLN A 107 0.98 0.98 -9.58
C GLN A 107 -0.45 1.03 -9.04
N LYS A 108 -1.04 -0.13 -8.79
CA LYS A 108 -2.41 -0.26 -8.29
C LYS A 108 -2.45 -0.92 -6.93
N TYR A 109 -3.35 -0.44 -6.08
CA TYR A 109 -3.58 -0.94 -4.72
C TYR A 109 -5.07 -1.03 -4.43
N LEU A 110 -5.50 -2.11 -3.80
CA LEU A 110 -6.81 -2.19 -3.15
C LEU A 110 -6.71 -1.50 -1.78
N ILE A 111 -7.57 -0.52 -1.53
CA ILE A 111 -7.74 0.11 -0.23
C ILE A 111 -8.60 -0.80 0.63
N THR A 112 -8.01 -1.42 1.66
CA THR A 112 -8.76 -2.30 2.58
C THR A 112 -9.24 -1.57 3.83
N GLU A 113 -8.61 -0.45 4.17
CA GLU A 113 -9.02 0.42 5.28
C GLU A 113 -8.56 1.84 4.98
N LEU A 114 -9.43 2.83 5.22
CA LEU A 114 -9.09 4.25 5.15
C LEU A 114 -9.90 5.02 6.21
N ASN A 115 -9.19 5.66 7.13
CA ASN A 115 -9.77 6.54 8.13
C ASN A 115 -8.84 7.74 8.39
N LYS A 116 -9.11 8.55 9.40
CA LYS A 116 -8.31 9.76 9.68
C LYS A 116 -6.89 9.48 10.17
N SER A 117 -6.57 8.27 10.59
CA SER A 117 -5.26 7.93 11.17
C SER A 117 -4.55 6.81 10.43
N GLU A 118 -5.29 5.94 9.75
CA GLU A 118 -4.75 4.75 9.09
C GLU A 118 -5.21 4.60 7.64
N LEU A 119 -4.28 4.11 6.82
CA LEU A 119 -4.47 3.70 5.45
C LEU A 119 -3.88 2.31 5.27
N HIS A 120 -4.68 1.34 4.86
CA HIS A 120 -4.22 -0.03 4.60
C HIS A 120 -4.38 -0.36 3.12
N LEU A 121 -3.30 -0.82 2.51
CA LEU A 121 -3.22 -1.11 1.09
C LEU A 121 -2.82 -2.57 0.85
N LYS A 122 -3.45 -3.20 -0.14
CA LYS A 122 -2.97 -4.44 -0.75
C LYS A 122 -2.54 -4.19 -2.18
N MET A 123 -1.34 -4.61 -2.55
CA MET A 123 -0.87 -4.46 -3.93
C MET A 123 -1.71 -5.31 -4.89
N ILE A 124 -2.06 -4.73 -6.03
CA ILE A 124 -2.67 -5.46 -7.15
C ILE A 124 -1.54 -5.80 -8.13
N ASN A 125 -1.41 -7.08 -8.46
CA ASN A 125 -0.38 -7.56 -9.37
C ASN A 125 -0.64 -7.00 -10.77
N PRO A 126 0.32 -6.28 -11.38
CA PRO A 126 0.11 -5.65 -12.68
C PRO A 126 -0.02 -6.66 -13.83
N ARG A 127 0.38 -7.94 -13.64
CA ARG A 127 0.34 -8.96 -14.70
C ARG A 127 -1.02 -9.63 -14.85
N ASP A 128 -1.65 -10.00 -13.73
CA ASP A 128 -2.88 -10.80 -13.70
C ASP A 128 -4.05 -10.11 -12.98
N GLY A 129 -3.82 -8.93 -12.38
CA GLY A 129 -4.84 -8.17 -11.64
C GLY A 129 -5.19 -8.77 -10.28
N LEU A 130 -4.50 -9.81 -9.82
CA LEU A 130 -4.80 -10.44 -8.53
C LEU A 130 -4.30 -9.58 -7.37
N VAL A 131 -5.12 -9.50 -6.31
CA VAL A 131 -4.78 -8.80 -5.08
C VAL A 131 -3.84 -9.66 -4.24
N PHE A 132 -2.68 -9.12 -3.87
CA PHE A 132 -1.77 -9.79 -2.93
C PHE A 132 -2.42 -9.94 -1.55
N LYS A 133 -2.08 -11.03 -0.86
CA LYS A 133 -2.68 -11.35 0.44
C LYS A 133 -2.24 -10.37 1.53
N SER A 134 -0.98 -9.98 1.51
CA SER A 134 -0.34 -9.12 2.51
C SER A 134 -0.74 -7.65 2.36
N ARG A 135 -0.93 -6.99 3.50
CA ARG A 135 -1.17 -5.54 3.62
C ARG A 135 0.11 -4.76 3.92
N MET A 136 0.10 -3.53 3.44
CA MET A 136 0.95 -2.44 3.89
C MET A 136 0.07 -1.48 4.70
N MET A 137 0.51 -1.10 5.89
CA MET A 137 -0.25 -0.25 6.81
C MET A 137 0.51 1.03 7.05
N PHE A 138 -0.20 2.13 6.82
CA PHE A 138 0.33 3.48 6.90
C PHE A 138 -0.38 4.24 7.99
N LYS A 139 0.37 5.11 8.66
CA LYS A 139 -0.14 6.03 9.66
C LYS A 139 -0.02 7.44 9.13
N ARG A 140 -1.03 8.26 9.40
CA ARG A 140 -0.97 9.67 9.01
C ARG A 140 0.12 10.40 9.81
N GLU A 141 0.95 11.16 9.12
CA GLU A 141 1.86 12.14 9.70
C GLU A 141 1.23 13.53 9.55
N ASP A 142 1.18 14.28 10.65
CA ASP A 142 0.73 15.68 10.68
C ASP A 142 1.84 16.62 10.22
#